data_AF-A0A251YG31-F1
#
_entry.id   AF-A0A251YG31-F1
#
_cell.length_a   1.000
_cell.length_b   1.000
_cell.length_c   1.000
_cell.angle_alpha   90.00
_cell.angle_beta   90.00
_cell.angle_gamma   90.00
#
_symmetry.space_group_name_H-M   'P 1'
#
loop_
_entity.id
_entity.type
_entity.pdbx_description
1 polymer ?
#
loop_
_entity_poly.entity_id
_entity_poly.type
_entity_poly.pdbx_seq_one_letter_code
_entity_poly.pdbx_strand_id
1 'polypeptide(L)'
;MIRAGLGAVAGAVRGVLLDSPVSRAGSGLATGLALAIGLPLSTGEVRRHGDLIVLTGLPSWVFGRGGTCVGRVYLTRDNAGPAVLEHEAVHVVQWRRYGLLMPLLYAWAGRDPLRNRFEVEAGLEKGGYR
;
A
#
# COMPACT_ATOMS: atom_id res chain seq x y z
N MET A 1 -29.33 -4.50 26.21
CA MET A 1 -28.08 -3.75 26.50
C MET A 1 -26.79 -4.58 26.32
N ILE A 2 -26.81 -5.92 26.23
CA ILE A 2 -25.58 -6.76 26.16
C ILE A 2 -24.92 -6.79 24.75
N ARG A 3 -25.68 -6.59 23.66
CA ARG A 3 -25.16 -6.63 22.28
C ARG A 3 -24.23 -5.47 21.89
N ALA A 4 -24.38 -4.29 22.51
CA ALA A 4 -23.57 -3.11 22.18
C ALA A 4 -22.12 -3.22 22.72
N GLY A 5 -21.94 -3.87 23.87
CA GLY A 5 -20.63 -4.04 24.52
C GLY A 5 -19.70 -5.00 23.76
N LEU A 6 -20.21 -6.12 23.26
CA LEU A 6 -19.40 -7.06 22.46
C LEU A 6 -18.94 -6.45 21.13
N GLY A 7 -19.78 -5.66 20.47
CA GLY A 7 -19.43 -5.01 19.20
C GLY A 7 -18.34 -3.94 19.35
N ALA A 8 -18.39 -3.16 20.43
CA ALA A 8 -17.37 -2.17 20.76
C ALA A 8 -16.02 -2.81 21.12
N VAL A 9 -16.04 -3.89 21.92
CA VAL A 9 -14.83 -4.64 22.29
C VAL A 9 -14.23 -5.34 21.06
N ALA A 10 -15.04 -5.96 20.21
CA ALA A 10 -14.57 -6.56 18.96
C ALA A 10 -14.01 -5.51 17.99
N GLY A 11 -14.62 -4.33 17.89
CA GLY A 11 -14.14 -3.21 17.09
C GLY A 11 -12.82 -2.63 17.60
N ALA A 12 -12.68 -2.46 18.91
CA ALA A 12 -11.45 -1.99 19.55
C ALA A 12 -10.30 -3.01 19.42
N VAL A 13 -10.57 -4.30 19.63
CA VAL A 13 -9.59 -5.39 19.43
C VAL A 13 -9.15 -5.46 17.97
N ARG A 14 -10.07 -5.30 17.02
CA ARG A 14 -9.76 -5.23 15.58
C ARG A 14 -8.95 -3.98 15.22
N GLY A 15 -9.20 -2.86 15.88
CA GLY A 15 -8.40 -1.63 15.78
C GLY A 15 -6.97 -1.81 16.30
N VAL A 16 -6.82 -2.41 17.49
CA VAL A 16 -5.50 -2.61 18.13
C VAL A 16 -4.67 -3.71 17.47
N LEU A 17 -5.28 -4.73 16.86
CA LEU A 17 -4.55 -5.78 16.14
C LEU A 17 -4.17 -5.37 14.71
N LEU A 18 -5.05 -4.62 14.03
CA LEU A 18 -4.86 -4.21 12.63
C LEU A 18 -4.36 -2.78 12.48
N ASP A 19 -4.15 -2.02 13.54
CA ASP A 19 -3.49 -0.72 13.54
C ASP A 19 -2.72 -0.59 14.85
N SER A 20 -1.51 -1.13 14.85
CA SER A 20 -0.71 -1.36 16.04
C SER A 20 0.72 -0.85 15.86
N PRO A 21 1.49 -0.65 16.95
CA PRO A 21 2.93 -0.44 16.85
C PRO A 21 3.64 -1.53 16.04
N VAL A 22 3.18 -2.78 16.13
CA VAL A 22 3.71 -3.91 15.34
C VAL A 22 3.42 -3.72 13.85
N SER A 23 2.22 -3.27 13.49
CA SER A 23 1.88 -2.97 12.10
C SER A 23 2.74 -1.85 11.53
N ARG A 24 2.94 -0.78 12.32
CA ARG A 24 3.80 0.35 11.93
C ARG A 24 5.25 -0.09 11.74
N ALA A 25 5.78 -0.94 12.63
CA ALA A 25 7.09 -1.54 12.47
C ALA A 25 7.17 -2.41 11.21
N GLY A 26 6.13 -3.22 10.94
CA GLY A 26 6.02 -4.03 9.72
C GLY A 26 5.99 -3.19 8.44
N SER A 27 5.28 -2.07 8.43
CA SER A 27 5.29 -1.10 7.34
C SER A 27 6.67 -0.48 7.13
N GLY A 28 7.38 -0.17 8.22
CA GLY A 28 8.77 0.29 8.20
C GLY A 28 9.71 -0.75 7.59
N LEU A 29 9.60 -2.02 7.99
CA LEU A 29 10.39 -3.11 7.41
C LEU A 29 10.11 -3.27 5.92
N ALA A 30 8.83 -3.29 5.52
CA ALA A 30 8.44 -3.36 4.11
C ALA A 30 9.01 -2.20 3.30
N THR A 31 9.00 -0.98 3.86
CA THR A 31 9.62 0.20 3.26
C THR A 31 11.13 0.00 3.07
N GLY A 32 11.83 -0.49 4.10
CA GLY A 32 13.27 -0.76 4.02
C GLY A 32 13.62 -1.79 2.94
N LEU A 33 12.88 -2.90 2.88
CA LEU A 33 13.07 -3.94 1.85
C LEU A 33 12.81 -3.40 0.44
N ALA A 34 11.73 -2.64 0.26
CA ALA A 34 11.41 -2.03 -1.01
C ALA A 34 12.46 -1.00 -1.46
N LEU A 35 13.04 -0.23 -0.54
CA LEU A 35 14.17 0.66 -0.84
C LEU A 35 15.44 -0.14 -1.20
N ALA A 36 15.74 -1.20 -0.45
CA ALA A 36 16.93 -2.03 -0.68
C ALA A 36 16.93 -2.69 -2.07
N ILE A 37 15.74 -3.07 -2.57
CA ILE A 37 15.57 -3.61 -3.92
C ILE A 37 15.44 -2.49 -4.95
N GLY A 38 14.63 -1.47 -4.65
CA GLY A 38 14.24 -0.45 -5.62
C GLY A 38 15.36 0.53 -5.94
N LEU A 39 16.13 0.99 -4.96
CA LEU A 39 17.17 2.01 -5.17
C LEU A 39 18.25 1.54 -6.15
N PRO A 40 18.81 0.31 -6.04
CA PRO A 40 19.80 -0.18 -7.00
C PRO A 40 19.26 -0.37 -8.42
N LEU A 41 17.95 -0.53 -8.58
CA LEU A 41 17.30 -0.82 -9.87
C LEU A 41 16.64 0.41 -10.51
N SER A 42 16.46 1.48 -9.75
CA SER A 42 15.86 2.74 -10.21
C SER A 42 16.84 3.47 -11.13
N THR A 43 16.36 3.90 -12.29
CA THR A 43 17.14 4.70 -13.25
C THR A 43 16.62 6.13 -13.38
N GLY A 44 15.42 6.41 -12.86
CA GLY A 44 14.84 7.74 -12.82
C GLY A 44 15.04 8.45 -11.49
N GLU A 45 14.45 9.64 -11.38
CA GLU A 45 14.52 10.47 -10.18
C GLU A 45 13.84 9.79 -8.98
N VAL A 46 14.54 9.78 -7.84
CA VAL A 46 13.96 9.40 -6.54
C VAL A 46 13.36 10.64 -5.92
N ARG A 47 12.02 10.67 -5.82
CA ARG A 47 11.28 11.83 -5.33
C ARG A 47 10.39 11.48 -4.15
N ARG A 48 10.06 12.47 -3.34
CA ARG A 48 9.05 12.34 -2.28
C ARG A 48 7.76 13.04 -2.67
N HIS A 49 6.63 12.41 -2.37
CA HIS A 49 5.31 13.01 -2.52
C HIS A 49 4.51 12.76 -1.24
N GLY A 50 4.50 13.76 -0.34
CA GLY A 50 4.02 13.58 1.03
C GLY A 50 4.76 12.44 1.72
N ASP A 51 4.02 11.38 2.06
CA ASP A 51 4.58 10.20 2.70
C ASP A 51 5.18 9.16 1.74
N LEU A 52 4.89 9.24 0.45
CA LEU A 52 5.43 8.35 -0.56
C LEU A 52 6.88 8.66 -0.90
N ILE A 53 7.65 7.61 -1.13
CA ILE A 53 8.96 7.65 -1.77
C ILE A 53 8.78 6.98 -3.13
N VAL A 54 8.93 7.73 -4.21
CA VAL A 54 8.63 7.27 -5.57
C VAL A 54 9.93 6.99 -6.29
N LEU A 55 10.08 5.76 -6.79
CA LEU A 55 11.23 5.32 -7.59
C LEU A 55 10.72 4.99 -8.99
N THR A 56 11.42 5.48 -10.00
CA THR A 56 11.02 5.41 -11.41
C THR A 56 12.10 4.76 -12.27
N GLY A 57 11.73 4.32 -13.47
CA GLY A 57 12.64 3.64 -14.39
C GLY A 57 13.05 2.24 -13.93
N LEU A 58 12.24 1.58 -13.09
CA LEU A 58 12.50 0.20 -12.69
C LEU A 58 12.16 -0.79 -13.83
N PRO A 59 12.83 -1.96 -13.86
CA PRO A 59 12.40 -3.09 -14.68
C PRO A 59 10.98 -3.56 -14.30
N SER A 60 10.17 -3.93 -15.29
CA SER A 60 8.76 -4.32 -15.09
C SER A 60 8.55 -5.65 -14.36
N TRP A 61 9.61 -6.41 -14.07
CA TRP A 61 9.50 -7.62 -13.25
C TRP A 61 9.52 -7.31 -11.74
N VAL A 62 9.86 -6.07 -11.34
CA VAL A 62 9.94 -5.65 -9.93
C VAL A 62 8.56 -5.27 -9.37
N PHE A 63 7.64 -4.86 -10.23
CA PHE A 63 6.31 -4.38 -9.86
C PHE A 63 5.23 -5.03 -10.73
N GLY A 64 4.00 -5.05 -10.23
CA GLY A 64 2.84 -5.48 -11.02
C GLY A 64 2.18 -4.32 -11.77
N ARG A 65 1.53 -4.60 -12.90
CA ARG A 65 0.72 -3.62 -13.66
C ARG A 65 1.52 -2.34 -13.97
N GLY A 66 0.97 -1.16 -13.64
CA GLY A 66 1.64 0.13 -13.79
C GLY A 66 2.56 0.50 -12.62
N GLY A 67 2.49 -0.20 -11.49
CA GLY A 67 3.32 0.07 -10.32
C GLY A 67 2.85 -0.68 -9.10
N THR A 68 3.65 -0.65 -8.03
CA THR A 68 3.31 -1.32 -6.78
C THR A 68 3.81 -0.52 -5.59
N CYS A 69 2.91 -0.21 -4.65
CA CYS A 69 3.28 0.37 -3.36
C CYS A 69 3.62 -0.73 -2.34
N VAL A 70 4.82 -0.64 -1.76
CA VAL A 70 5.30 -1.51 -0.67
C VAL A 70 5.78 -0.64 0.49
N GLY A 71 5.04 -0.68 1.60
CA GLY A 71 5.26 0.22 2.73
C GLY A 71 4.98 1.67 2.32
N ARG A 72 6.03 2.46 2.19
CA ARG A 72 5.98 3.85 1.70
C ARG A 72 6.56 4.01 0.30
N VAL A 73 7.08 2.95 -0.29
CA VAL A 73 7.82 3.01 -1.56
C VAL A 73 6.88 2.68 -2.70
N TYR A 74 6.74 3.58 -3.65
CA TYR A 74 6.06 3.31 -4.91
C TYR A 74 7.08 2.98 -5.98
N LEU A 75 7.01 1.74 -6.48
CA LEU A 75 7.90 1.19 -7.50
C LEU A 75 7.17 1.23 -8.84
N THR A 76 7.70 1.97 -9.81
CA THR A 76 7.13 2.03 -11.16
C THR A 76 8.23 2.24 -12.21
N ARG A 77 7.89 2.05 -13.49
CA ARG A 77 8.72 2.47 -14.62
C ARG A 77 8.44 3.93 -14.95
N ASP A 78 7.21 4.25 -15.28
CA ASP A 78 6.79 5.55 -15.86
C ASP A 78 5.40 6.02 -15.39
N ASN A 79 4.70 5.25 -14.54
CA ASN A 79 3.33 5.56 -14.12
C ASN A 79 3.29 6.45 -12.86
N ALA A 80 3.78 7.68 -12.98
CA ALA A 80 4.01 8.54 -11.82
C ALA A 80 3.23 9.87 -11.89
N GLY A 81 2.06 9.86 -12.52
CA GLY A 81 1.19 11.04 -12.64
C GLY A 81 0.48 11.42 -11.32
N PRO A 82 0.00 12.67 -11.16
CA PRO A 82 -0.60 13.15 -9.90
C PRO A 82 -1.75 12.27 -9.38
N ALA A 83 -2.69 11.87 -10.23
CA ALA A 83 -3.83 11.04 -9.82
C ALA A 83 -3.37 9.68 -9.28
N VAL A 84 -2.38 9.05 -9.93
CA VAL A 84 -1.80 7.78 -9.46
C VAL A 84 -1.12 7.99 -8.11
N LEU A 85 -0.37 9.07 -7.90
CA LEU A 85 0.26 9.32 -6.59
C LEU A 85 -0.77 9.49 -5.47
N GLU A 86 -1.93 10.07 -5.75
CA GLU A 86 -3.04 10.14 -4.77
C GLU A 86 -3.60 8.75 -4.44
N HIS A 87 -3.73 7.89 -5.45
CA HIS A 87 -4.12 6.48 -5.27
C HIS A 87 -3.10 5.72 -4.40
N GLU A 88 -1.81 5.83 -4.73
CA GLU A 88 -0.74 5.17 -4.00
C GLU A 88 -0.59 5.69 -2.55
N ALA A 89 -0.98 6.94 -2.28
CA ALA A 89 -0.97 7.49 -0.93
C ALA A 89 -1.95 6.76 0.00
N VAL A 90 -3.06 6.26 -0.54
CA VAL A 90 -4.01 5.41 0.22
C VAL A 90 -3.35 4.08 0.57
N HIS A 91 -2.58 3.48 -0.35
CA HIS A 91 -1.84 2.26 -0.05
C HIS A 91 -0.80 2.46 1.06
N VAL A 92 -0.18 3.63 1.20
CA VAL A 92 0.69 3.93 2.35
C VAL A 92 -0.08 3.87 3.67
N VAL A 93 -1.31 4.41 3.71
CA VAL A 93 -2.17 4.33 4.89
C VAL A 93 -2.55 2.88 5.19
N GLN A 94 -2.90 2.10 4.15
CA GLN A 94 -3.21 0.68 4.30
C GLN A 94 -1.98 -0.10 4.79
N TRP A 95 -0.78 0.17 4.30
CA TRP A 95 0.46 -0.42 4.79
C TRP A 95 0.75 -0.06 6.24
N ARG A 96 0.55 1.20 6.64
CA ARG A 96 0.71 1.62 8.05
C ARG A 96 -0.24 0.86 8.97
N ARG A 97 -1.48 0.67 8.51
CA ARG A 97 -2.50 -0.08 9.21
C ARG A 97 -2.14 -1.56 9.29
N TYR A 98 -1.98 -2.24 8.16
CA TYR A 98 -1.87 -3.70 8.13
C TYR A 98 -0.43 -4.25 8.24
N GLY A 99 0.59 -3.41 8.09
CA GLY A 99 1.99 -3.82 8.12
C GLY A 99 2.27 -4.97 7.16
N LEU A 100 3.01 -5.98 7.62
CA LEU A 100 3.36 -7.16 6.82
C LEU A 100 2.17 -8.09 6.50
N LEU A 101 0.99 -7.87 7.09
CA LEU A 101 -0.22 -8.59 6.69
C LEU A 101 -0.79 -8.07 5.36
N MET A 102 -0.38 -6.88 4.92
CA MET A 102 -0.94 -6.23 3.73
C MET A 102 -0.91 -7.13 2.47
N PRO A 103 0.22 -7.80 2.09
CA PRO A 103 0.23 -8.65 0.90
C PRO A 103 -0.74 -9.85 1.01
N LEU A 104 -0.87 -10.44 2.19
CA LEU A 104 -1.76 -11.57 2.43
C LEU A 104 -3.23 -11.13 2.34
N LEU A 105 -3.57 -10.02 2.99
CA LEU A 105 -4.92 -9.48 2.96
C LEU A 105 -5.31 -9.03 1.54
N TYR A 106 -4.38 -8.38 0.83
CA TYR A 106 -4.59 -7.95 -0.55
C TYR A 106 -4.82 -9.16 -1.47
N ALA A 107 -4.02 -10.23 -1.33
CA ALA A 107 -4.21 -11.45 -2.10
C ALA A 107 -5.56 -12.12 -1.80
N TRP A 108 -5.98 -12.16 -0.53
CA TRP A 108 -7.31 -12.67 -0.14
C TRP A 108 -8.43 -11.85 -0.77
N ALA A 109 -8.29 -10.52 -0.83
CA ALA A 109 -9.28 -9.62 -1.41
C ALA A 109 -9.52 -9.82 -2.93
N GLY A 110 -8.71 -10.66 -3.59
CA GLY A 110 -8.90 -11.09 -4.97
C GLY A 110 -7.92 -10.45 -5.96
N ARG A 111 -7.73 -11.11 -7.10
CA ARG A 111 -6.80 -10.66 -8.15
C ARG A 111 -7.38 -9.62 -9.11
N ASP A 112 -8.71 -9.61 -9.24
CA ASP A 112 -9.44 -8.63 -10.05
C ASP A 112 -9.41 -7.26 -9.34
N PRO A 113 -8.72 -6.24 -9.89
CA PRO A 113 -8.56 -4.96 -9.23
C PRO A 113 -9.89 -4.22 -9.09
N LEU A 114 -10.83 -4.42 -10.01
CA LEU A 114 -12.15 -3.78 -9.98
C LEU A 114 -13.00 -4.27 -8.80
N ARG A 115 -12.63 -5.42 -8.21
CA ARG A 115 -13.33 -6.05 -7.09
C ARG A 115 -12.50 -6.08 -5.81
N ASN A 116 -11.20 -5.80 -5.90
CA ASN A 116 -10.31 -5.80 -4.75
C ASN A 116 -10.60 -4.58 -3.86
N ARG A 117 -11.03 -4.82 -2.62
CA ARG A 117 -11.42 -3.74 -1.70
C ARG A 117 -10.35 -2.68 -1.49
N PHE A 118 -9.06 -3.05 -1.58
CA PHE A 118 -7.95 -2.12 -1.37
C PHE A 118 -7.76 -1.17 -2.55
N GLU A 119 -7.96 -1.67 -3.76
CA GLU A 119 -7.94 -0.89 -5.01
C GLU A 119 -9.16 0.03 -5.11
N VAL A 120 -10.34 -0.48 -4.71
CA VAL A 120 -11.57 0.31 -4.62
C VAL A 120 -11.42 1.46 -3.62
N GLU A 121 -10.87 1.18 -2.43
CA GLU A 121 -10.60 2.21 -1.41
C GLU A 121 -9.56 3.24 -1.89
N ALA A 122 -8.55 2.80 -2.65
CA ALA A 122 -7.54 3.70 -3.22
C ALA A 122 -8.06 4.55 -4.41
N GLY A 123 -9.27 4.24 -4.91
CA GLY A 123 -9.91 4.95 -6.02
C GLY A 123 -9.45 4.41 -7.37
N LEU A 124 -10.32 3.63 -8.00
CA LEU A 124 -10.04 2.90 -9.25
C LEU A 124 -9.62 3.82 -10.41
N GLU A 125 -10.37 4.91 -10.64
CA GLU A 125 -10.09 5.86 -11.72
C GLU A 125 -8.71 6.51 -11.56
N LYS A 126 -8.33 6.84 -10.32
CA LYS A 126 -7.03 7.41 -9.99
C LYS A 126 -5.89 6.42 -10.20
N GLY A 127 -6.16 5.13 -9.97
CA GLY A 127 -5.26 4.01 -10.30
C GLY A 127 -5.23 3.65 -11.80
N GLY A 128 -6.02 4.31 -12.64
CA GLY A 128 -6.09 4.08 -14.09
C GLY A 128 -7.02 2.94 -14.51
N TYR A 129 -7.87 2.43 -13.61
CA TYR A 129 -8.89 1.44 -13.93
C TYR A 129 -10.20 2.10 -14.40
N ARG A 130 -10.93 1.42 -15.30
CA ARG A 130 -12.21 1.88 -15.87
C ARG A 130 -13.20 0.72 -15.96
#